data_AF-X1CZN6-F1
#
_entry.id   AF-X1CZN6-F1
#
_cell.length_a   1.000
_cell.length_b   1.000
_cell.length_c   1.000
_cell.angle_alpha   90.00
_cell.angle_beta   90.00
_cell.angle_gamma   90.00
#
_symmetry.space_group_name_H-M   'P 1'
#
loop_
_entity.id
_entity.type
_entity.pdbx_description
1 polymer ?
#
loop_
_entity_poly.entity_id
_entity_poly.type
_entity_poly.pdbx_seq_one_letter_code
_entity_poly.pdbx_strand_id
1 'polypeptide(L)' 'GMKKKLDKLIKNPPQKLGDRKVEEVESIDGLKLIFSDDDWFLLRLSGTIPAIRCYAEAGTKMKVDKIIAAGLKLLDQ' A
#
# COMPACT_ATOMS: atom_id res chain seq x y z
N GLY A 1 -0.35 13.08 -11.86
CA GLY A 1 0.39 11.92 -12.40
C GLY A 1 0.63 10.90 -11.31
N MET A 2 0.68 9.62 -11.66
CA MET A 2 0.81 8.49 -10.71
C MET A 2 1.95 8.66 -9.71
N LYS A 3 3.15 9.07 -10.18
CA LYS A 3 4.30 9.35 -9.30
C LYS A 3 3.97 10.36 -8.19
N LYS A 4 3.40 11.51 -8.55
CA LYS A 4 3.04 12.56 -7.58
C LYS A 4 1.99 12.10 -6.55
N LYS A 5 1.09 11.17 -6.93
CA LYS A 5 0.13 10.58 -5.98
C LYS A 5 0.85 9.69 -4.97
N LEU A 6 1.72 8.79 -5.44
CA LEU A 6 2.51 7.95 -4.54
C LEU A 6 3.44 8.78 -3.63
N ASP A 7 4.12 9.81 -4.16
CA ASP A 7 4.99 10.67 -3.36
C ASP A 7 4.24 11.37 -2.20
N LYS A 8 2.96 11.71 -2.39
CA LYS A 8 2.12 12.28 -1.32
C LYS A 8 1.81 11.25 -0.23
N LEU A 9 1.48 10.02 -0.64
CA LEU A 9 1.22 8.92 0.28
C LEU A 9 2.49 8.54 1.07
N ILE A 10 3.66 8.57 0.44
CA ILE A 10 4.94 8.33 1.12
C ILE A 10 5.22 9.41 2.18
N LYS A 11 4.97 10.69 1.84
CA LYS A 11 5.19 11.81 2.77
C LYS A 11 4.23 11.81 3.95
N ASN A 12 2.99 11.40 3.72
CA ASN A 12 1.93 11.35 4.72
C ASN A 12 1.22 9.99 4.64
N PRO A 13 1.85 8.93 5.18
CA PRO A 13 1.28 7.60 5.12
C PRO A 13 0.00 7.53 5.95
N PRO A 14 -0.99 6.75 5.52
CA PRO A 14 -2.22 6.59 6.27
C PRO A 14 -1.96 5.80 7.55
N GLN A 15 -2.66 6.14 8.64
CA GLN A 15 -2.61 5.38 9.89
C GLN A 15 -3.46 4.11 9.85
N LYS A 16 -4.31 3.96 8.82
CA LYS A 16 -5.21 2.82 8.60
C LYS A 16 -5.37 2.52 7.12
N LEU A 17 -5.54 1.25 6.78
CA LEU A 17 -5.92 0.80 5.44
C LEU A 17 -7.18 -0.07 5.52
N GLY A 18 -8.31 0.47 5.06
CA GLY A 18 -9.61 -0.15 5.33
C GLY A 18 -9.84 -0.25 6.85
N ASP A 19 -10.15 -1.44 7.33
CA ASP A 19 -10.38 -1.70 8.76
C ASP A 19 -9.09 -2.01 9.55
N ARG A 20 -7.93 -2.01 8.89
CA ARG A 20 -6.64 -2.37 9.50
C ARG A 20 -5.89 -1.15 9.99
N LYS A 21 -5.35 -1.22 11.20
CA LYS A 21 -4.41 -0.21 11.73
C LYS A 21 -3.01 -0.48 11.19
N VAL A 22 -2.33 0.56 10.73
CA VAL A 22 -0.93 0.50 10.33
C VAL A 22 -0.07 0.54 11.59
N GLU A 23 0.77 -0.47 11.77
CA GLU A 23 1.70 -0.60 12.90
C GLU A 23 3.06 -0.03 12.56
N GLU A 24 3.51 -0.25 11.33
CA GLU A 24 4.79 0.25 10.82
C GLU A 24 4.68 0.70 9.35
N VAL A 25 5.52 1.66 8.99
CA VAL A 25 5.65 2.19 7.62
C VAL A 25 7.10 2.12 7.18
N GLU A 26 7.37 1.47 6.05
CA GLU A 26 8.65 1.55 5.35
C GLU A 26 8.51 2.30 4.03
N SER A 27 9.43 3.21 3.73
CA SER A 27 9.34 4.10 2.56
C SER A 27 10.56 4.07 1.62
N ILE A 28 11.44 3.07 1.77
CA ILE A 28 12.69 2.98 1.01
C ILE A 28 12.43 2.70 -0.49
N ASP A 29 11.52 1.77 -0.80
CA ASP A 29 11.20 1.35 -2.18
C ASP A 29 9.70 1.41 -2.45
N GLY A 30 9.12 2.60 -2.24
CA GLY A 30 7.70 2.85 -2.38
C GLY A 30 7.05 3.15 -1.04
N LEU A 31 5.81 2.71 -0.84
CA LEU A 31 5.10 2.79 0.44
C LEU A 31 4.69 1.40 0.88
N LYS A 32 5.34 0.88 1.92
CA LYS A 32 4.97 -0.36 2.58
C LYS A 32 4.25 -0.04 3.89
N LEU A 33 3.08 -0.65 4.07
CA LEU A 33 2.29 -0.59 5.29
C LEU A 33 2.27 -1.98 5.91
N ILE A 34 2.65 -2.07 7.18
CA ILE A 34 2.69 -3.32 7.94
C ILE A 34 1.56 -3.28 8.96
N PHE A 35 0.85 -4.40 9.07
CA PHE A 35 -0.28 -4.60 9.98
C PHE A 35 0.07 -5.71 10.98
N SER A 36 -0.84 -5.95 11.93
CA SER A 36 -0.77 -7.12 12.81
C SER A 36 -0.73 -8.44 12.03
N ASP A 37 -0.26 -9.51 12.67
CA ASP A 37 -0.09 -10.86 12.09
C ASP A 37 0.95 -10.92 10.95
N ASP A 38 1.90 -9.98 10.90
CA ASP A 38 2.88 -9.81 9.81
C ASP A 38 2.24 -9.60 8.40
N ASP A 39 0.94 -9.30 8.34
CA ASP A 39 0.23 -8.94 7.09
C ASP A 39 0.80 -7.59 6.57
N TRP A 40 0.96 -7.43 5.25
CA TRP A 40 1.51 -6.19 4.68
C TRP A 40 0.93 -5.81 3.32
N PHE A 41 1.13 -4.53 2.96
CA PHE A 41 0.74 -3.92 1.70
C PHE A 41 1.87 -3.06 1.14
N LEU A 42 2.12 -3.10 -0.17
CA LEU A 42 3.17 -2.31 -0.82
C LEU A 42 2.68 -1.67 -2.12
N LEU A 43 2.88 -0.35 -2.23
CA LEU A 43 2.81 0.39 -3.48
C LEU A 43 4.20 0.77 -3.95
N ARG A 44 4.53 0.47 -5.21
CA ARG A 44 5.83 0.79 -5.80
C ARG A 44 5.68 1.33 -7.21
N LEU A 45 6.42 2.38 -7.56
CA LEU A 45 6.51 2.83 -8.96
C LEU A 45 7.27 1.81 -9.80
N SER A 46 6.72 1.46 -10.95
CA SER A 46 7.45 0.68 -11.93
C SER A 46 8.56 1.51 -12.55
N GLY A 47 9.79 1.00 -12.54
CA GLY A 47 10.94 1.68 -13.17
C GLY A 47 10.94 1.63 -14.69
N THR A 48 10.16 0.72 -15.30
CA THR A 48 10.21 0.43 -16.74
C THR A 48 8.98 0.88 -17.52
N ILE A 49 7.86 1.15 -16.84
CA ILE A 49 6.59 1.53 -17.46
C ILE A 49 5.88 2.56 -16.58
N PRO A 50 5.02 3.42 -17.13
CA PRO A 50 4.27 4.41 -16.35
C PRO A 50 3.13 3.73 -15.58
N ALA A 51 3.46 2.96 -14.54
CA ALA A 51 2.50 2.23 -13.71
C ALA A 51 2.94 2.18 -12.25
N ILE A 52 1.97 2.05 -11.33
CA ILE A 52 2.20 1.68 -9.93
C ILE A 52 1.90 0.19 -9.80
N ARG A 53 2.81 -0.54 -9.15
CA ARG A 53 2.63 -1.93 -8.76
C ARG A 53 2.08 -1.99 -7.34
N CYS A 54 1.24 -2.99 -7.12
CA CYS A 54 0.51 -3.19 -5.88
C CYS A 54 0.73 -4.64 -5.44
N TYR A 55 1.21 -4.82 -4.22
CA TYR A 55 1.45 -6.13 -3.63
C TYR A 55 0.83 -6.18 -2.23
N ALA A 56 0.38 -7.35 -1.83
CA ALA A 56 -0.09 -7.59 -0.48
C ALA A 56 0.16 -9.04 -0.09
N GLU A 57 0.38 -9.24 1.19
CA GLU A 57 0.47 -10.55 1.80
C GLU A 57 -0.40 -10.59 3.04
N ALA A 58 -1.08 -11.71 3.22
CA ALA A 58 -1.81 -11.97 4.44
C ALA A 58 -2.08 -13.46 4.61
N GLY A 59 -2.40 -13.87 5.83
CA GLY A 59 -2.66 -15.28 6.17
C GLY A 59 -3.83 -15.96 5.41
N THR A 60 -4.66 -15.22 4.66
CA THR A 60 -5.68 -15.81 3.78
C THR A 60 -5.89 -15.00 2.51
N LYS A 61 -6.35 -15.64 1.44
CA LYS A 61 -6.71 -14.96 0.18
C LYS A 61 -7.76 -13.85 0.41
N MET A 62 -8.78 -14.11 1.24
CA MET A 62 -9.81 -13.11 1.55
C MET A 62 -9.21 -11.85 2.22
N LYS A 63 -8.24 -12.03 3.13
CA LYS A 63 -7.51 -10.90 3.74
C LYS A 63 -6.72 -10.13 2.68
N VAL A 64 -6.00 -10.81 1.78
CA VAL A 64 -5.26 -10.20 0.66
C VAL A 64 -6.20 -9.38 -0.23
N ASP A 65 -7.32 -9.96 -0.66
CA ASP A 65 -8.28 -9.28 -1.54
C ASP A 65 -8.81 -7.98 -0.90
N LYS A 66 -9.10 -8.00 0.41
CA LYS A 66 -9.51 -6.81 1.17
C LYS A 66 -8.41 -5.75 1.24
N ILE A 67 -7.16 -6.16 1.49
CA ILE A 67 -6.01 -5.25 1.55
C ILE A 67 -5.79 -4.58 0.19
N ILE A 68 -5.79 -5.36 -0.90
CA ILE A 68 -5.62 -4.83 -2.26
C ILE A 68 -6.75 -3.85 -2.61
N ALA A 69 -8.00 -4.22 -2.36
CA ALA A 69 -9.14 -3.36 -2.65
C ALA A 69 -9.09 -2.02 -1.87
N ALA A 70 -8.69 -2.06 -0.59
CA ALA A 70 -8.49 -0.84 0.20
C ALA A 70 -7.28 -0.02 -0.28
N GLY A 71 -6.19 -0.69 -0.64
CA GLY A 71 -4.97 -0.13 -1.17
C GLY A 71 -5.17 0.66 -2.46
N LEU A 72 -5.91 0.09 -3.41
CA LEU A 72 -6.21 0.75 -4.68
C LEU A 72 -7.03 2.03 -4.49
N LYS A 73 -7.96 2.05 -3.52
CA LYS A 73 -8.76 3.25 -3.20
C LYS A 73 -7.91 4.43 -2.71
N LEU A 74 -6.73 4.20 -2.14
CA LEU A 74 -5.80 5.29 -1.78
C LEU A 74 -5.27 6.05 -3.01
N LEU A 75 -5.22 5.38 -4.16
CA LEU A 75 -4.74 5.98 -5.41
C LEU A 75 -5.85 6.75 -6.17
N ASP A 76 -7.11 6.53 -5.83
CA ASP A 76 -8.26 7.21 -6.43
C ASP A 76 -8.56 8.56 -5.77
N GLN A 77 -8.10 8.76 -4.54
CA GLN A 77 -8.14 10.04 -3.80
C GLN A 77 -7.08 11.03 -4.32
#